data_AF-A0A970YN19-F1
#
_entry.id   AF-A0A970YN19-F1
#
_cell.length_a   1.000
_cell.length_b   1.000
_cell.length_c   1.000
_cell.angle_alpha   90.00
_cell.angle_beta   90.00
_cell.angle_gamma   90.00
#
_symmetry.space_group_name_H-M   'P 1'
#
loop_
_entity.id
_entity.type
_entity.pdbx_description
1 polymer ?
#
loop_
_entity_poly.entity_id
_entity_poly.type
_entity_poly.pdbx_seq_one_letter_code
_entity_poly.pdbx_strand_id
1 'polypeptide(L)'
;MTCLEIVETFETEEDSLDFFVDHELAFSVNVDFVSFTANLDTSHENYFLAELKPLTQLFVDLGGEVKPVIGELTEKTTFSGQVLILPLPDADTFMKDFMEIPEEQVDFIVDYVKNGGLLVIVLAKKEITHPSIESYKLLFEKLPWMVEIEEGGRSVSGTITRNLEIEDGGGVVILTWEEATGSELISEGTMGYIEMKLGLR
;
A
#
# COMPACT_ATOMS: atom_id res chain seq x y z
N MET A 1 31.37 9.99 23.78
CA MET A 1 31.54 9.44 22.43
C MET A 1 30.24 9.69 21.68
N THR A 2 30.30 10.44 20.60
CA THR A 2 29.17 10.67 19.70
C THR A 2 29.32 9.68 18.54
N CYS A 3 28.41 8.72 18.43
CA CYS A 3 28.30 7.92 17.22
C CYS A 3 27.84 8.85 16.08
N LEU A 4 28.57 8.83 14.97
CA LEU A 4 28.16 9.46 13.72
C LEU A 4 27.38 8.42 12.94
N GLU A 5 26.12 8.72 12.65
CA GLU A 5 25.30 7.95 11.73
C GLU A 5 25.68 8.35 10.30
N ILE A 6 25.94 7.36 9.46
CA ILE A 6 26.23 7.54 8.04
C ILE A 6 25.14 6.77 7.29
N VAL A 7 24.41 7.48 6.43
CA VAL A 7 23.36 6.92 5.56
C VAL A 7 23.82 7.13 4.13
N GLU A 8 23.95 6.05 3.37
CA GLU A 8 24.35 6.05 1.96
C GLU A 8 23.38 5.13 1.18
N THR A 9 23.07 5.52 -0.04
CA THR A 9 22.21 4.76 -0.96
C THR A 9 23.02 4.39 -2.20
N PHE A 10 22.99 3.13 -2.59
CA PHE A 10 23.70 2.63 -3.78
C PHE A 10 22.87 1.58 -4.50
N GLU A 11 23.03 1.52 -5.82
CA GLU A 11 22.49 0.45 -6.67
C GLU A 11 23.51 -0.68 -6.73
N THR A 12 23.09 -1.92 -6.49
CA THR A 12 23.96 -3.10 -6.53
C THR A 12 23.19 -4.29 -7.10
N GLU A 13 23.91 -5.22 -7.73
CA GLU A 13 23.40 -6.55 -8.10
C GLU A 13 23.99 -7.65 -7.20
N GLU A 14 24.88 -7.29 -6.27
CA GLU A 14 25.51 -8.21 -5.32
C GLU A 14 24.67 -8.36 -4.06
N ASP A 15 24.43 -9.62 -3.67
CA ASP A 15 23.62 -10.03 -2.52
C ASP A 15 24.39 -10.02 -1.20
N SER A 16 25.59 -9.44 -1.21
CA SER A 16 26.45 -9.29 -0.05
C SER A 16 27.16 -7.94 -0.06
N LEU A 17 27.17 -7.28 1.09
CA LEU A 17 27.89 -6.03 1.33
C LEU A 17 28.98 -6.26 2.35
N ASP A 18 30.23 -6.13 1.89
CA ASP A 18 31.41 -6.20 2.72
C ASP A 18 31.82 -4.81 3.20
N PHE A 19 31.84 -4.61 4.51
CA PHE A 19 32.28 -3.37 5.14
C PHE A 19 33.73 -3.48 5.57
N PHE A 20 34.57 -2.57 5.06
CA PHE A 20 35.99 -2.51 5.38
C PHE A 20 36.31 -1.30 6.27
N VAL A 21 37.14 -1.51 7.30
CA VAL A 21 37.72 -0.46 8.14
C VAL A 21 39.23 -0.60 8.06
N ASP A 22 39.93 0.48 7.71
CA ASP A 22 41.39 0.47 7.54
C ASP A 22 41.91 -0.66 6.62
N HIS A 23 41.13 -1.00 5.60
CA HIS A 23 41.41 -2.03 4.59
C HIS A 23 41.30 -3.47 5.12
N GLU A 24 40.78 -3.67 6.33
CA GLU A 24 40.41 -4.97 6.87
C GLU A 24 38.88 -5.15 6.84
N LEU A 25 38.43 -6.36 6.49
CA LEU A 25 37.01 -6.71 6.50
C LEU A 25 36.49 -6.69 7.94
N ALA A 26 35.57 -5.77 8.25
CA ALA A 26 34.99 -5.64 9.57
C ALA A 26 33.77 -6.55 9.74
N PHE A 27 32.85 -6.53 8.78
CA PHE A 27 31.66 -7.38 8.75
C PHE A 27 31.08 -7.46 7.33
N SER A 28 30.25 -8.47 7.09
CA SER A 28 29.51 -8.67 5.85
C SER A 28 28.01 -8.73 6.16
N VAL A 29 27.19 -8.15 5.29
CA VAL A 29 25.73 -8.14 5.39
C VAL A 29 25.16 -8.72 4.12
N ASN A 30 24.29 -9.73 4.22
CA ASN A 30 23.53 -10.19 3.06
C ASN A 30 22.42 -9.20 2.74
N VAL A 31 22.24 -8.91 1.46
CA VAL A 31 21.20 -8.02 0.94
C VAL A 31 20.17 -8.87 0.22
N ASP A 32 18.95 -8.89 0.72
CA ASP A 32 17.84 -9.52 0.02
C ASP A 32 17.35 -8.57 -1.08
N PHE A 33 17.48 -9.01 -2.34
CA PHE A 33 16.89 -8.29 -3.46
C PHE A 33 15.39 -8.54 -3.52
N VAL A 34 14.63 -7.45 -3.48
CA VAL A 34 13.19 -7.48 -3.74
C VAL A 34 12.90 -6.73 -5.02
N SER A 35 11.96 -7.26 -5.81
CA SER A 35 11.56 -6.66 -7.08
C SER A 35 10.73 -5.39 -6.88
N PHE A 36 10.09 -5.27 -5.72
CA PHE A 36 9.36 -4.07 -5.33
C PHE A 36 9.14 -3.97 -3.82
N THR A 37 8.78 -2.78 -3.34
CA THR A 37 8.28 -2.57 -1.98
C THR A 37 6.79 -2.27 -2.00
N ALA A 38 6.04 -2.95 -1.13
CA ALA A 38 4.62 -2.72 -0.87
C ALA A 38 4.44 -2.16 0.55
N ASN A 39 3.91 -0.95 0.63
CA ASN A 39 3.65 -0.25 1.88
C ASN A 39 2.22 -0.55 2.35
N LEU A 40 2.05 -1.12 3.53
CA LEU A 40 0.74 -1.32 4.15
C LEU A 40 0.45 -0.15 5.10
N ASP A 41 -0.55 0.65 4.77
CA ASP A 41 -1.01 1.70 5.67
C ASP A 41 -1.59 1.11 6.95
N THR A 42 -1.18 1.68 8.08
CA THR A 42 -1.67 1.30 9.42
C THR A 42 -2.01 2.51 10.30
N SER A 43 -2.12 3.69 9.68
CA SER A 43 -2.12 4.97 10.39
C SER A 43 -3.51 5.49 10.80
N HIS A 44 -4.58 4.97 10.19
CA HIS A 44 -5.96 5.45 10.38
C HIS A 44 -6.83 4.43 11.12
N GLU A 45 -6.30 3.85 12.19
CA GLU A 45 -6.95 2.79 12.98
C GLU A 45 -7.38 1.56 12.14
N ASN A 46 -6.70 1.35 11.02
CA ASN A 46 -6.86 0.26 10.08
C ASN A 46 -5.79 -0.84 10.31
N TYR A 47 -5.45 -1.09 11.57
CA TYR A 47 -4.39 -2.01 11.98
C TYR A 47 -4.85 -3.48 11.87
N PHE A 48 -4.94 -3.98 10.63
CA PHE A 48 -5.41 -5.33 10.30
C PHE A 48 -4.27 -6.27 9.89
N LEU A 49 -3.08 -6.13 10.50
CA LEU A 49 -1.88 -6.85 10.08
C LEU A 49 -2.05 -8.38 10.06
N ALA A 50 -2.77 -8.94 11.04
CA ALA A 50 -2.96 -10.38 11.14
C ALA A 50 -3.96 -10.89 10.09
N GLU A 51 -5.05 -10.15 9.88
CA GLU A 51 -6.11 -10.47 8.94
C GLU A 51 -5.65 -10.32 7.48
N LEU A 52 -4.84 -9.30 7.19
CA LEU A 52 -4.28 -9.05 5.85
C LEU A 52 -3.01 -9.86 5.57
N LYS A 53 -2.66 -10.83 6.43
CA LYS A 53 -1.55 -11.74 6.17
C LYS A 53 -1.63 -12.41 4.80
N PRO A 54 -2.80 -12.86 4.29
CA PRO A 54 -2.89 -13.45 2.96
C PRO A 54 -2.53 -12.48 1.84
N LEU A 55 -3.03 -11.24 1.87
CA LEU A 55 -2.69 -10.21 0.89
C LEU A 55 -1.19 -9.83 0.95
N THR A 56 -0.65 -9.66 2.15
CA THR A 56 0.77 -9.32 2.30
C THR A 56 1.67 -10.48 1.86
N GLN A 57 1.32 -11.73 2.18
CA GLN A 57 2.04 -12.90 1.68
C GLN A 57 1.98 -13.00 0.16
N LEU A 58 0.86 -12.64 -0.47
CA LEU A 58 0.73 -12.60 -1.92
C LEU A 58 1.75 -11.64 -2.56
N PHE A 59 1.93 -10.44 -2.01
CA PHE A 59 2.97 -9.52 -2.50
C PHE A 59 4.40 -10.03 -2.26
N VAL A 60 4.63 -10.73 -1.14
CA VAL A 60 5.91 -11.40 -0.88
C VAL A 60 6.19 -12.51 -1.89
N ASP A 61 5.18 -13.34 -2.19
CA ASP A 61 5.28 -14.44 -3.15
C ASP A 61 5.52 -13.95 -4.59
N LEU A 62 5.08 -12.71 -4.89
CA LEU A 62 5.38 -12.00 -6.14
C LEU A 62 6.80 -11.40 -6.19
N GLY A 63 7.61 -11.58 -5.15
CA GLY A 63 8.99 -11.09 -5.06
C GLY A 63 9.13 -9.71 -4.41
N GLY A 64 8.08 -9.21 -3.74
CA GLY A 64 8.10 -7.93 -3.04
C GLY A 64 8.50 -8.02 -1.57
N GLU A 65 8.83 -6.87 -0.98
CA GLU A 65 8.90 -6.69 0.47
C GLU A 65 7.68 -5.92 0.95
N VAL A 66 7.02 -6.38 2.02
CA VAL A 66 5.90 -5.64 2.62
C VAL A 66 6.36 -4.90 3.87
N LYS A 67 6.15 -3.58 3.90
CA LYS A 67 6.50 -2.70 5.03
C LYS A 67 5.24 -2.05 5.60
N PRO A 68 4.93 -2.22 6.90
CA PRO A 68 3.88 -1.43 7.53
C PRO A 68 4.34 0.03 7.67
N VAL A 69 3.51 0.97 7.24
CA VAL A 69 3.73 2.41 7.44
C VAL A 69 3.15 2.79 8.80
N ILE A 70 4.04 3.19 9.71
CA ILE A 70 3.68 3.64 11.05
C ILE A 70 3.73 5.17 11.09
N GLY A 71 2.64 5.79 11.52
CA GLY A 71 2.49 7.26 11.51
C GLY A 71 1.95 7.77 10.18
N GLU A 72 2.05 9.08 9.93
CA GLU A 72 1.39 9.71 8.78
C GLU A 72 1.92 9.24 7.42
N LEU A 73 1.01 9.04 6.47
CA LEU A 73 1.31 8.82 5.06
C LEU A 73 1.90 10.09 4.45
N THR A 74 3.19 10.06 4.15
CA THR A 74 3.93 11.16 3.53
C THR A 74 4.93 10.59 2.53
N GLU A 75 5.41 11.41 1.61
CA GLU A 75 6.44 11.03 0.64
C GLU A 75 7.69 10.44 1.30
N LYS A 76 8.01 10.89 2.52
CA LYS A 76 9.15 10.38 3.31
C LYS A 76 8.89 9.00 3.91
N THR A 77 7.65 8.70 4.29
CA THR A 77 7.27 7.44 4.95
C THR A 77 6.92 6.33 3.97
N THR A 78 6.61 6.67 2.72
CA THR A 78 6.34 5.70 1.64
C THR A 78 7.41 5.69 0.55
N PHE A 79 8.60 6.24 0.84
CA PHE A 79 9.68 6.49 -0.12
C PHE A 79 9.93 5.27 -1.02
N SER A 80 9.91 5.47 -2.34
CA SER A 80 10.17 4.45 -3.39
C SER A 80 9.29 3.18 -3.43
N GLY A 81 8.24 3.06 -2.62
CA GLY A 81 7.34 1.91 -2.69
C GLY A 81 6.50 1.92 -3.97
N GLN A 82 6.50 0.81 -4.74
CA GLN A 82 5.69 0.68 -5.95
C GLN A 82 4.22 0.32 -5.64
N VAL A 83 3.93 -0.20 -4.44
CA VAL A 83 2.57 -0.48 -4.00
C VAL A 83 2.25 0.24 -2.70
N LEU A 84 1.06 0.84 -2.61
CA LEU A 84 0.45 1.30 -1.38
C LEU A 84 -0.84 0.50 -1.14
N ILE A 85 -0.90 -0.25 -0.05
CA ILE A 85 -2.07 -0.99 0.40
C ILE A 85 -2.77 -0.11 1.44
N LEU A 86 -4.00 0.31 1.14
CA LEU A 86 -4.84 1.16 1.97
C LEU A 86 -6.08 0.38 2.42
N PRO A 87 -6.07 -0.23 3.62
CA PRO A 87 -7.28 -0.81 4.18
C PRO A 87 -8.18 0.30 4.70
N LEU A 88 -9.47 0.26 4.33
CA LEU A 88 -10.46 1.12 4.95
C LEU A 88 -10.68 0.66 6.41
N PRO A 89 -10.85 1.60 7.37
CA PRO A 89 -11.22 1.27 8.73
C PRO A 89 -12.63 0.65 8.75
N ASP A 90 -13.08 0.18 9.91
CA ASP A 90 -14.42 -0.39 10.02
C ASP A 90 -15.19 0.18 11.21
N ALA A 91 -16.45 -0.21 11.36
CA ALA A 91 -17.31 0.26 12.44
C ALA A 91 -16.79 -0.01 13.86
N ASP A 92 -15.93 -1.03 14.04
CA ASP A 92 -15.44 -1.50 15.33
C ASP A 92 -14.16 -0.76 15.79
N THR A 93 -13.56 0.05 14.92
CA THR A 93 -12.40 0.89 15.24
C THR A 93 -12.65 1.73 16.50
N PHE A 94 -11.64 1.75 17.38
CA PHE A 94 -11.76 2.28 18.74
C PHE A 94 -11.78 3.81 18.76
N MET A 95 -10.88 4.47 18.03
CA MET A 95 -10.78 5.93 18.00
C MET A 95 -11.34 6.49 16.68
N LYS A 96 -12.64 6.74 16.63
CA LYS A 96 -13.34 7.16 15.39
C LYS A 96 -12.81 8.46 14.76
N ASP A 97 -12.28 9.36 15.58
CA ASP A 97 -11.69 10.62 15.11
C ASP A 97 -10.36 10.43 14.36
N PHE A 98 -9.71 9.26 14.51
CA PHE A 98 -8.47 8.91 13.82
C PHE A 98 -8.71 8.07 12.56
N MET A 99 -9.97 7.72 12.26
CA MET A 99 -10.35 7.09 11.00
C MET A 99 -10.24 8.05 9.82
N GLU A 100 -10.30 9.36 10.05
CA GLU A 100 -10.32 10.33 8.97
C GLU A 100 -8.93 10.43 8.33
N ILE A 101 -8.90 10.47 6.99
CA ILE A 101 -7.69 10.78 6.25
C ILE A 101 -7.68 12.29 6.00
N PRO A 102 -6.69 13.04 6.50
CA PRO A 102 -6.55 14.46 6.22
C PRO A 102 -6.49 14.73 4.72
N GLU A 103 -7.04 15.85 4.25
CA GLU A 103 -7.05 16.20 2.82
C GLU A 103 -5.65 16.21 2.21
N GLU A 104 -4.63 16.66 2.96
CA GLU A 104 -3.22 16.63 2.52
C GLU A 104 -2.73 15.22 2.20
N GLN A 105 -3.17 14.21 2.97
CA GLN A 105 -2.83 12.82 2.71
C GLN A 105 -3.65 12.23 1.55
N VAL A 106 -4.90 12.66 1.38
CA VAL A 106 -5.69 12.32 0.19
C VAL A 106 -4.97 12.81 -1.07
N ASP A 107 -4.53 14.08 -1.08
CA ASP A 107 -3.79 14.65 -2.21
C ASP A 107 -2.48 13.90 -2.45
N PHE A 108 -1.76 13.55 -1.39
CA PHE A 108 -0.57 12.72 -1.48
C PHE A 108 -0.85 11.35 -2.14
N ILE A 109 -1.90 10.64 -1.73
CA ILE A 109 -2.26 9.33 -2.31
C ILE A 109 -2.61 9.49 -3.80
N VAL A 110 -3.35 10.54 -4.16
CA VAL A 110 -3.71 10.81 -5.55
C VAL A 110 -2.46 11.07 -6.40
N ASP A 111 -1.54 11.89 -5.90
CA ASP A 111 -0.28 12.17 -6.58
C ASP A 111 0.63 10.94 -6.65
N TYR A 112 0.64 10.10 -5.62
CA TYR A 112 1.33 8.80 -5.63
C TYR A 112 0.89 7.92 -6.80
N VAL A 113 -0.43 7.77 -7.02
CA VAL A 113 -0.92 6.97 -8.15
C VAL A 113 -0.62 7.66 -9.49
N LYS A 114 -0.78 8.98 -9.59
CA LYS A 114 -0.43 9.72 -10.82
C LYS A 114 1.05 9.55 -11.21
N ASN A 115 1.93 9.45 -10.22
CA ASN A 115 3.37 9.27 -10.43
C ASN A 115 3.79 7.81 -10.70
N GLY A 116 2.84 6.90 -10.96
CA GLY A 116 3.13 5.53 -11.37
C GLY A 116 2.91 4.48 -10.28
N GLY A 117 2.56 4.87 -9.05
CA GLY A 117 2.31 3.94 -7.96
C GLY A 117 1.05 3.08 -8.15
N LEU A 118 1.07 1.86 -7.62
CA LEU A 118 -0.09 0.98 -7.55
C LEU A 118 -0.78 1.16 -6.18
N LEU A 119 -2.00 1.69 -6.17
CA LEU A 119 -2.84 1.76 -4.98
C LEU A 119 -3.75 0.53 -4.89
N VAL A 120 -3.69 -0.19 -3.78
CA VAL A 120 -4.56 -1.33 -3.47
C VAL A 120 -5.46 -0.93 -2.31
N ILE A 121 -6.73 -0.68 -2.60
CA ILE A 121 -7.73 -0.33 -1.59
C ILE A 121 -8.40 -1.61 -1.12
N VAL A 122 -8.40 -1.87 0.19
CA VAL A 122 -9.16 -2.98 0.79
C VAL A 122 -10.42 -2.41 1.40
N LEU A 123 -11.57 -2.87 0.92
CA LEU A 123 -12.88 -2.43 1.40
C LEU A 123 -13.10 -2.78 2.88
N ALA A 124 -13.92 -1.98 3.54
CA ALA A 124 -14.19 -2.10 4.96
C ALA A 124 -14.85 -3.45 5.27
N LYS A 125 -14.40 -4.08 6.34
CA LYS A 125 -15.03 -5.30 6.88
C LYS A 125 -16.48 -5.06 7.30
N LYS A 126 -16.74 -3.90 7.90
CA LYS A 126 -18.05 -3.45 8.38
C LYS A 126 -18.29 -2.00 7.95
N GLU A 127 -19.56 -1.67 7.74
CA GLU A 127 -20.01 -0.35 7.27
C GLU A 127 -19.59 0.75 8.24
N ILE A 128 -18.79 1.69 7.75
CA ILE A 128 -18.45 2.92 8.47
C ILE A 128 -19.68 3.82 8.48
N THR A 129 -20.29 3.97 9.64
CA THR A 129 -21.44 4.87 9.86
C THR A 129 -21.02 6.25 10.38
N HIS A 130 -19.73 6.44 10.64
CA HIS A 130 -19.15 7.68 11.15
C HIS A 130 -18.87 8.68 10.00
N PRO A 131 -18.95 10.01 10.23
CA PRO A 131 -18.66 11.01 9.19
C PRO A 131 -17.28 10.93 8.55
N SER A 132 -16.32 10.23 9.18
CA SER A 132 -14.99 9.97 8.61
C SER A 132 -15.04 9.21 7.27
N ILE A 133 -16.16 8.55 6.93
CA ILE A 133 -16.32 7.97 5.58
C ILE A 133 -16.19 9.01 4.46
N GLU A 134 -16.52 10.28 4.74
CA GLU A 134 -16.47 11.35 3.75
C GLU A 134 -15.04 11.64 3.25
N SER A 135 -14.00 11.45 4.08
CA SER A 135 -12.61 11.61 3.60
C SER A 135 -12.23 10.53 2.59
N TYR A 136 -12.77 9.32 2.73
CA TYR A 136 -12.55 8.25 1.77
C TYR A 136 -13.34 8.44 0.48
N LYS A 137 -14.57 8.98 0.58
CA LYS A 137 -15.33 9.40 -0.60
C LYS A 137 -14.58 10.48 -1.37
N LEU A 138 -14.01 11.47 -0.68
CA LEU A 138 -13.18 12.50 -1.30
C LEU A 138 -11.98 11.91 -2.03
N LEU A 139 -11.30 10.89 -1.47
CA LEU A 139 -10.23 10.18 -2.16
C LEU A 139 -10.72 9.55 -3.47
N PHE A 140 -11.85 8.85 -3.44
CA PHE A 140 -12.43 8.22 -4.63
C PHE A 140 -12.84 9.25 -5.69
N GLU A 141 -13.40 10.39 -5.27
CA GLU A 141 -13.76 11.51 -6.15
C GLU A 141 -12.54 12.18 -6.79
N LYS A 142 -11.41 12.29 -6.08
CA LYS A 142 -10.17 12.90 -6.59
C LYS A 142 -9.37 11.96 -7.50
N LEU A 143 -9.56 10.64 -7.38
CA LEU A 143 -9.02 9.69 -8.36
C LEU A 143 -9.79 9.87 -9.69
N PRO A 144 -9.14 9.71 -10.86
CA PRO A 144 -9.80 9.82 -12.16
C PRO A 144 -10.65 8.57 -12.46
N TRP A 145 -11.48 8.16 -11.50
CA TRP A 145 -12.29 6.97 -11.51
C TRP A 145 -13.76 7.31 -11.28
N MET A 146 -14.64 6.78 -12.12
CA MET A 146 -16.09 6.85 -11.89
C MET A 146 -16.53 5.71 -10.96
N VAL A 147 -15.93 5.64 -9.76
CA VAL A 147 -16.31 4.66 -8.74
C VAL A 147 -16.73 5.36 -7.48
N GLU A 148 -17.88 4.96 -6.95
CA GLU A 148 -18.44 5.49 -5.72
C GLU A 148 -18.35 4.43 -4.63
N ILE A 149 -18.03 4.87 -3.41
CA ILE A 149 -18.09 4.03 -2.22
C ILE A 149 -19.54 3.90 -1.76
N GLU A 150 -19.97 2.68 -1.56
CA GLU A 150 -21.29 2.31 -1.08
C GLU A 150 -21.20 1.62 0.29
N GLU A 151 -22.34 1.53 0.99
CA GLU A 151 -22.49 0.77 2.24
C GLU A 151 -21.37 1.07 3.26
N GLY A 152 -21.01 2.35 3.39
CA GLY A 152 -19.95 2.87 4.26
C GLY A 152 -18.59 2.19 4.06
N GLY A 153 -18.21 1.92 2.82
CA GLY A 153 -16.90 1.35 2.50
C GLY A 153 -16.89 -0.16 2.27
N ARG A 154 -18.02 -0.86 2.44
CA ARG A 154 -18.07 -2.32 2.22
C ARG A 154 -18.18 -2.73 0.77
N SER A 155 -18.69 -1.84 -0.08
CA SER A 155 -18.91 -2.11 -1.50
C SER A 155 -18.65 -0.86 -2.32
N VAL A 156 -18.56 -1.05 -3.64
CA VAL A 156 -18.33 0.03 -4.59
C VAL A 156 -19.21 -0.16 -5.83
N SER A 157 -19.58 0.96 -6.46
CA SER A 157 -20.41 0.99 -7.67
C SER A 157 -19.70 1.78 -8.79
N GLY A 158 -20.26 1.79 -10.01
CA GLY A 158 -19.78 2.66 -11.11
C GLY A 158 -18.83 2.02 -12.13
N THR A 159 -18.32 0.81 -11.88
CA THR A 159 -17.50 0.05 -12.84
C THR A 159 -17.82 -1.44 -12.81
N ILE A 160 -17.62 -2.12 -13.95
CA ILE A 160 -17.66 -3.59 -14.04
C ILE A 160 -16.37 -4.20 -13.48
N THR A 161 -15.24 -3.50 -13.62
CA THR A 161 -13.92 -3.95 -13.17
C THR A 161 -13.47 -3.14 -11.97
N ARG A 162 -13.14 -3.81 -10.85
CA ARG A 162 -12.56 -3.20 -9.64
C ARG A 162 -11.10 -2.76 -9.80
N ASN A 163 -10.63 -2.64 -11.04
CA ASN A 163 -9.27 -2.21 -11.39
C ASN A 163 -9.39 -1.00 -12.32
N LEU A 164 -8.52 0.00 -12.13
CA LEU A 164 -8.40 1.18 -12.97
C LEU A 164 -6.95 1.49 -13.29
N GLU A 165 -6.66 1.64 -14.57
CA GLU A 165 -5.42 2.25 -15.06
C GLU A 165 -5.59 3.76 -15.22
N ILE A 166 -4.63 4.53 -14.72
CA ILE A 166 -4.56 5.97 -14.96
C ILE A 166 -3.72 6.21 -16.21
N GLU A 167 -4.26 6.93 -17.19
CA GLU A 167 -3.53 7.33 -18.41
C GLU A 167 -2.22 8.02 -18.03
N ASP A 168 -1.10 7.55 -18.59
CA ASP A 168 0.27 8.02 -18.31
C ASP A 168 0.71 7.96 -16.83
N GLY A 169 0.05 7.13 -16.01
CA GLY A 169 0.32 6.98 -14.58
C GLY A 169 0.24 5.55 -14.05
N GLY A 170 -0.04 5.44 -12.75
CA GLY A 170 -0.08 4.18 -12.00
C GLY A 170 -1.36 3.38 -12.18
N GLY A 171 -1.82 2.75 -11.11
CA GLY A 171 -3.03 1.93 -11.12
C GLY A 171 -3.73 1.90 -9.77
N VAL A 172 -5.03 1.61 -9.80
CA VAL A 172 -5.85 1.38 -8.61
C VAL A 172 -6.49 0.01 -8.70
N VAL A 173 -6.43 -0.75 -7.62
CA VAL A 173 -7.11 -2.04 -7.43
C VAL A 173 -7.95 -1.98 -6.17
N ILE A 174 -9.22 -2.39 -6.27
CA ILE A 174 -10.10 -2.54 -5.11
C ILE A 174 -10.33 -4.02 -4.85
N LEU A 175 -10.01 -4.45 -3.63
CA LEU A 175 -10.28 -5.78 -3.13
C LEU A 175 -11.40 -5.73 -2.10
N THR A 176 -12.29 -6.72 -2.12
CA THR A 176 -13.19 -6.94 -0.98
C THR A 176 -12.38 -7.37 0.24
N TRP A 177 -12.98 -7.23 1.42
CA TRP A 177 -12.40 -7.75 2.64
C TRP A 177 -12.12 -9.26 2.52
N GLU A 178 -13.05 -9.99 1.92
CA GLU A 178 -12.99 -11.44 1.75
C GLU A 178 -11.83 -11.87 0.85
N GLU A 179 -11.58 -11.13 -0.24
CA GLU A 179 -10.45 -11.32 -1.15
C GLU A 179 -9.11 -11.02 -0.45
N ALA A 180 -9.02 -9.88 0.22
CA ALA A 180 -7.78 -9.46 0.90
C ALA A 180 -7.40 -10.37 2.08
N THR A 181 -8.39 -10.97 2.75
CA THR A 181 -8.18 -11.91 3.86
C THR A 181 -8.16 -13.38 3.41
N GLY A 182 -8.21 -13.64 2.10
CA GLY A 182 -8.06 -14.98 1.52
C GLY A 182 -9.23 -15.94 1.74
N SER A 183 -10.38 -15.43 2.19
CA SER A 183 -11.62 -16.22 2.25
C SER A 183 -12.29 -16.37 0.89
N GLU A 184 -12.02 -15.45 -0.03
CA GLU A 184 -12.33 -15.53 -1.44
C GLU A 184 -11.06 -15.37 -2.27
N LEU A 185 -11.05 -15.91 -3.49
CA LEU A 185 -9.92 -15.79 -4.40
C LEU A 185 -9.98 -14.45 -5.14
N ILE A 186 -8.84 -13.76 -5.19
CA ILE A 186 -8.68 -12.61 -6.09
C ILE A 186 -8.85 -13.12 -7.54
N SER A 187 -9.70 -12.45 -8.31
CA SER A 187 -9.98 -12.85 -9.69
C SER A 187 -8.71 -12.86 -10.55
N GLU A 188 -8.62 -13.78 -11.52
CA GLU A 188 -7.47 -13.86 -12.43
C GLU A 188 -7.20 -12.55 -13.17
N GLY A 189 -8.25 -11.80 -13.51
CA GLY A 189 -8.12 -10.49 -14.17
C GLY A 189 -7.49 -9.44 -13.27
N THR A 190 -7.81 -9.45 -11.97
CA THR A 190 -7.18 -8.56 -10.98
C THR A 190 -5.75 -8.96 -10.69
N MET A 191 -5.47 -10.26 -10.57
CA MET A 191 -4.10 -10.75 -10.41
C MET A 191 -3.21 -10.38 -11.59
N GLY A 192 -3.68 -10.62 -12.82
CA GLY A 192 -2.96 -10.25 -14.04
C GLY A 192 -2.70 -8.75 -14.14
N TYR A 193 -3.64 -7.92 -13.67
CA TYR A 193 -3.47 -6.47 -13.61
C TYR A 193 -2.38 -6.05 -12.61
N ILE A 194 -2.36 -6.64 -11.41
CA ILE A 194 -1.32 -6.41 -10.40
C ILE A 194 0.06 -6.79 -10.95
N GLU A 195 0.20 -8.00 -11.51
CA GLU A 195 1.47 -8.47 -12.09
C GLU A 195 1.96 -7.55 -13.21
N MET A 196 1.06 -7.11 -14.10
CA MET A 196 1.38 -6.17 -15.18
C MET A 196 1.89 -4.83 -14.63
N LYS A 197 1.22 -4.25 -13.63
CA LYS A 197 1.63 -2.98 -13.02
C LYS A 197 2.95 -3.08 -12.25
N LEU A 198 3.31 -4.27 -11.79
CA LEU A 198 4.60 -4.57 -11.16
C LEU A 198 5.69 -4.95 -12.16
N GLY A 199 5.41 -5.02 -13.46
CA GLY A 199 6.37 -5.41 -14.49
C GLY A 199 6.79 -6.90 -14.42
N LEU A 200 5.95 -7.74 -13.82
CA LEU A 200 6.19 -9.18 -13.66
C LEU A 200 5.69 -10.01 -14.86
N ARG A 201 4.92 -9.38 -15.77
CA ARG A 201 4.40 -9.97 -17.01
C ARG A 201 4.53 -9.02 -18.18
#